data_AF-A0AAV8HWQ4-F1
#
_entry.id   AF-A0AAV8HWQ4-F1
#
_cell.length_a   1.000
_cell.length_b   1.000
_cell.length_c   1.000
_cell.angle_alpha   90.00
_cell.angle_beta   90.00
_cell.angle_gamma   90.00
#
_symmetry.space_group_name_H-M   'P 1'
#
loop_
_entity.id
_entity.type
_entity.pdbx_description
1 polymer ?
#
loop_
_entity_poly.entity_id
_entity_poly.type
_entity_poly.pdbx_seq_one_letter_code
_entity_poly.pdbx_strand_id
1 'polypeptide(L)'
;MVQILDLRIGGQWSLGPRMLSARKSAAACFLDGRIYVIGGCLPSSEVWAESLNLFDENPQWVSIDSPVHLRSDFMYDGVVLSSRILAKSLVDPGVVAYDPSQNTGSCSTWAMVPEGLKLGWKRRSAVVNGILYTHDFMFEIKGYDAGKDKWRPVMGIDIFPKFPNCVQLLNFHGVLCVIWLQSSIENNTSEMVANWVGIGVTDLGSEGLHGSILWREIVALGVPCDSSILHSVVAEF
;
A
#
# COMPACT_ATOMS: atom_id res chain seq x y z
N MET A 1 -7.02 17.68 7.26
CA MET A 1 -7.51 18.32 6.01
C MET A 1 -7.44 17.27 4.91
N VAL A 2 -8.46 17.17 4.05
CA VAL A 2 -8.44 16.30 2.87
C VAL A 2 -8.36 17.20 1.64
N GLN A 3 -7.44 16.89 0.72
CA GLN A 3 -7.29 17.60 -0.53
C GLN A 3 -7.49 16.62 -1.69
N ILE A 4 -8.17 17.09 -2.74
CA ILE A 4 -8.48 16.30 -3.94
C ILE A 4 -7.75 16.96 -5.11
N LEU A 5 -6.91 16.19 -5.79
CA LEU A 5 -6.26 16.58 -7.03
C LEU A 5 -7.12 16.12 -8.20
N ASP A 6 -7.70 17.06 -8.94
CA ASP A 6 -8.41 16.75 -10.18
C ASP A 6 -7.49 16.99 -11.37
N LEU A 7 -6.98 15.87 -11.90
CA LEU A 7 -6.06 15.89 -13.01
C LEU A 7 -6.75 16.18 -14.36
N ARG A 8 -8.08 16.01 -14.46
CA ARG A 8 -8.85 16.28 -15.70
C ARG A 8 -8.93 17.77 -16.01
N ILE A 9 -8.83 18.60 -14.97
CA ILE A 9 -8.89 20.06 -15.06
C ILE A 9 -7.50 20.70 -14.91
N GLY A 10 -6.45 20.01 -15.37
CA GLY A 10 -5.08 20.53 -15.36
C GLY A 10 -4.40 20.45 -14.00
N GLY A 11 -4.77 19.47 -13.15
CA GLY A 11 -4.07 19.19 -11.90
C GLY A 11 -4.36 20.21 -10.79
N GLN A 12 -5.62 20.65 -10.67
CA GLN A 12 -6.02 21.59 -9.63
C GLN A 12 -6.33 20.87 -8.32
N TRP A 13 -5.92 21.48 -7.20
CA TRP A 13 -6.25 21.01 -5.86
C TRP A 13 -7.52 21.68 -5.36
N SER A 14 -8.39 20.89 -4.75
CA SER A 14 -9.60 21.36 -4.05
C SER A 14 -9.70 20.74 -2.67
N LEU A 15 -10.55 21.30 -1.81
CA LEU A 15 -10.82 20.73 -0.49
C LEU A 15 -11.88 19.64 -0.58
N GLY A 16 -11.57 18.48 -0.01
CA GLY A 16 -12.53 17.39 0.17
C GLY A 16 -13.27 17.45 1.52
N PRO A 17 -14.22 16.53 1.74
CA PRO A 17 -14.89 16.37 3.03
C PRO A 17 -13.88 16.17 4.17
N ARG A 18 -14.10 16.85 5.30
CA ARG A 18 -13.22 16.74 6.46
C ARG A 18 -13.42 15.40 7.15
N MET A 19 -12.34 14.67 7.36
CA MET A 19 -12.31 13.49 8.24
C MET A 19 -12.80 13.82 9.65
N LEU A 20 -13.38 12.83 10.32
CA LEU A 20 -13.89 12.91 11.69
C LEU A 20 -12.76 12.95 12.73
N SER A 21 -11.59 12.41 12.39
CA SER A 21 -10.39 12.42 13.26
C SER A 21 -9.18 13.03 12.56
N ALA A 22 -8.34 13.72 13.35
CA ALA A 22 -7.00 14.11 12.92
C ALA A 22 -6.08 12.89 12.91
N ARG A 23 -5.28 12.74 11.85
CA ARG A 23 -4.45 11.56 11.63
C ARG A 23 -3.04 11.91 11.13
N LYS A 24 -2.07 11.07 11.49
CA LYS A 24 -0.70 10.99 10.98
C LYS A 24 -0.38 9.52 10.76
N SER A 25 0.04 9.16 9.54
CA SER A 25 0.40 7.77 9.17
C SER A 25 -0.77 6.79 9.34
N ALA A 26 -1.87 7.03 8.63
CA ALA A 26 -3.00 6.10 8.53
C ALA A 26 -2.83 5.14 7.35
N ALA A 27 -3.45 3.97 7.43
CA ALA A 27 -3.66 3.09 6.28
C ALA A 27 -4.87 3.61 5.50
N ALA A 28 -4.76 3.74 4.18
CA ALA A 28 -5.85 4.19 3.32
C ALA A 28 -6.01 3.23 2.14
N CYS A 29 -7.24 2.78 1.90
CA CYS A 29 -7.56 1.82 0.86
C CYS A 29 -8.84 2.24 0.12
N PHE A 30 -8.92 1.92 -1.18
CA PHE A 30 -10.15 2.04 -1.96
C PHE A 30 -10.73 0.65 -2.20
N LEU A 31 -12.00 0.45 -1.84
CA LEU A 31 -12.72 -0.81 -2.02
C LEU A 31 -14.19 -0.50 -2.29
N ASP A 32 -14.75 -1.09 -3.36
CA ASP A 32 -16.17 -1.00 -3.71
C ASP A 32 -16.74 0.43 -3.71
N GLY A 33 -16.02 1.36 -4.34
CA GLY A 33 -16.45 2.75 -4.46
C GLY A 33 -16.20 3.63 -3.24
N ARG A 34 -15.65 3.05 -2.16
CA ARG A 34 -15.41 3.74 -0.89
C ARG A 34 -13.94 3.84 -0.58
N ILE A 35 -13.54 4.99 -0.03
CA ILE A 35 -12.25 5.17 0.61
C ILE A 35 -12.42 4.78 2.08
N TYR A 36 -11.53 3.95 2.58
CA TYR A 36 -11.44 3.57 3.99
C TYR A 36 -10.12 4.07 4.54
N VAL A 37 -10.16 4.65 5.73
CA VAL A 37 -8.99 5.13 6.46
C VAL A 37 -8.98 4.50 7.84
N ILE A 38 -7.87 3.84 8.18
CA ILE A 38 -7.72 3.08 9.43
C ILE A 38 -6.47 3.57 10.16
N GLY A 39 -6.63 3.86 11.45
CA GLY A 39 -5.57 4.22 12.37
C GLY A 39 -4.89 5.56 12.13
N GLY A 40 -3.70 5.72 12.70
CA GLY A 40 -2.94 6.96 12.60
C GLY A 40 -3.47 8.12 13.45
N CYS A 41 -4.41 7.91 14.38
CA CYS A 41 -5.05 9.01 15.11
C CYS A 41 -4.06 9.68 16.08
N LEU A 42 -3.81 10.98 15.89
CA LEU A 42 -2.99 11.77 16.82
C LEU A 42 -3.64 13.15 17.03
N PRO A 43 -4.19 13.45 18.23
CA PRO A 43 -4.28 12.56 19.40
C PRO A 43 -5.18 11.34 19.16
N SER A 44 -5.07 10.33 20.03
CA SER A 44 -5.91 9.12 19.96
C SER A 44 -7.40 9.49 19.95
N SER A 45 -8.20 8.73 19.20
CA SER A 45 -9.62 9.03 18.95
C SER A 45 -10.46 7.76 18.94
N GLU A 46 -11.73 7.87 19.34
CA GLU A 46 -12.72 6.80 19.23
C GLU A 46 -13.03 6.46 17.76
N VAL A 47 -12.96 7.45 16.87
CA VAL A 47 -13.11 7.24 15.42
C VAL A 47 -11.77 6.79 14.84
N TRP A 48 -11.35 5.58 15.21
CA TRP A 48 -10.08 5.00 14.76
C TRP A 48 -10.12 4.55 13.30
N ALA A 49 -11.29 4.18 12.79
CA ALA A 49 -11.52 3.91 11.37
C ALA A 49 -12.73 4.71 10.86
N GLU A 50 -12.67 5.14 9.60
CA GLU A 50 -13.74 5.86 8.93
C GLU A 50 -13.75 5.55 7.44
N SER A 51 -14.90 5.76 6.78
CA SER A 51 -15.01 5.63 5.33
C SER A 51 -15.73 6.80 4.68
N LEU A 52 -15.47 6.99 3.39
CA LEU A 52 -16.08 8.01 2.55
C LEU A 52 -16.50 7.37 1.23
N ASN A 53 -17.77 7.53 0.87
CA ASN A 53 -18.22 7.30 -0.49
C ASN A 53 -18.18 8.63 -1.25
N LEU A 54 -17.28 8.74 -2.23
CA LEU A 54 -17.19 9.96 -3.05
C LEU A 54 -18.33 10.08 -4.06
N PHE A 55 -19.10 9.02 -4.28
CA PHE A 55 -20.20 8.98 -5.24
C PHE A 55 -21.56 9.32 -4.61
N ASP A 56 -21.63 9.56 -3.30
CA ASP A 56 -22.84 10.06 -2.64
C ASP A 56 -23.11 11.52 -3.07
N GLU A 57 -24.38 11.96 -3.07
CA GLU A 57 -24.75 13.35 -3.43
C GLU A 57 -24.07 14.39 -2.53
N ASN A 58 -23.89 14.05 -1.25
CA ASN A 58 -23.15 14.84 -0.28
C ASN A 58 -22.14 13.94 0.44
N PRO A 59 -20.92 13.78 -0.12
CA PRO A 59 -19.90 12.90 0.45
C PRO A 59 -19.52 13.33 1.87
N GLN A 60 -19.75 12.47 2.84
CA GLN A 60 -19.38 12.69 4.24
C GLN A 60 -18.65 11.46 4.79
N TRP A 61 -17.68 11.70 5.67
CA TRP A 61 -17.00 10.63 6.37
C TRP A 61 -17.92 10.00 7.42
N VAL A 62 -17.92 8.68 7.47
CA VAL A 62 -18.71 7.87 8.40
C VAL A 62 -17.78 7.04 9.27
N SER A 63 -17.98 7.08 10.58
CA SER A 63 -17.22 6.28 11.55
C SER A 63 -17.45 4.79 11.32
N ILE A 64 -16.39 4.00 11.49
CA ILE A 64 -16.45 2.54 11.50
C ILE A 64 -16.10 2.08 12.91
N ASP A 65 -17.04 1.40 13.55
CA ASP A 65 -16.83 0.81 14.87
C ASP A 65 -15.66 -0.16 14.83
N SER A 66 -14.76 -0.03 15.81
CA SER A 66 -13.54 -0.83 15.89
C SER A 66 -13.22 -1.22 17.33
N PRO A 67 -12.74 -2.46 17.58
CA PRO A 67 -12.34 -2.88 18.92
C PRO A 67 -11.13 -2.11 19.42
N VAL A 68 -11.20 -1.59 20.66
CA VAL A 68 -10.14 -0.75 21.27
C VAL A 68 -8.78 -1.44 21.29
N HIS A 69 -8.73 -2.75 21.56
CA HIS A 69 -7.48 -3.52 21.66
C HIS A 69 -6.77 -3.73 20.30
N LEU A 70 -7.42 -3.44 19.18
CA LEU A 70 -6.81 -3.50 17.85
C LEU A 70 -6.24 -2.16 17.40
N ARG A 71 -6.55 -1.08 18.12
CA ARG A 71 -6.24 0.28 17.71
C ARG A 71 -4.76 0.56 17.92
N SER A 72 -4.10 1.02 16.86
CA SER A 72 -2.73 1.55 16.92
C SER A 72 -2.66 2.96 16.33
N ASP A 73 -1.84 3.81 16.95
CA ASP A 73 -1.65 5.21 16.57
C ASP A 73 -0.76 5.37 15.33
N PHE A 74 -0.13 4.30 14.83
CA PHE A 74 0.74 4.33 13.65
C PHE A 74 0.49 3.16 12.72
N MET A 75 0.01 3.45 11.52
CA MET A 75 -0.06 2.49 10.42
C MET A 75 1.12 2.68 9.48
N TYR A 76 1.79 1.58 9.22
CA TYR A 76 2.88 1.49 8.27
C TYR A 76 2.38 1.32 6.84
N ASP A 77 1.39 0.45 6.60
CA ASP A 77 0.90 0.13 5.24
C ASP A 77 -0.58 -0.30 5.24
N GLY A 78 -1.21 -0.27 4.07
CA GLY A 78 -2.60 -0.71 3.90
C GLY A 78 -2.83 -1.28 2.50
N VAL A 79 -3.55 -2.42 2.41
CA VAL A 79 -3.89 -3.06 1.14
C VAL A 79 -5.30 -3.64 1.16
N VAL A 80 -5.83 -3.90 -0.04
CA VAL A 80 -7.06 -4.66 -0.22
C VAL A 80 -6.68 -6.05 -0.74
N LEU A 81 -7.03 -7.10 0.00
CA LEU A 81 -6.78 -8.49 -0.36
C LEU A 81 -8.06 -9.31 -0.15
N SER A 82 -8.53 -9.98 -1.20
CA SER A 82 -9.75 -10.81 -1.16
C SER A 82 -10.95 -10.07 -0.56
N SER A 83 -11.21 -8.85 -1.05
CA SER A 83 -12.30 -7.96 -0.58
C SER A 83 -12.23 -7.55 0.89
N ARG A 84 -11.09 -7.76 1.55
CA ARG A 84 -10.83 -7.30 2.92
C ARG A 84 -9.73 -6.25 2.91
N ILE A 85 -9.83 -5.31 3.83
CA ILE A 85 -8.86 -4.25 4.04
C ILE A 85 -7.89 -4.72 5.12
N LEU A 86 -6.62 -4.82 4.77
CA LEU A 86 -5.57 -5.17 5.71
C LEU A 86 -4.80 -3.91 6.06
N ALA A 87 -4.75 -3.57 7.35
CA ALA A 87 -4.01 -2.44 7.87
C ALA A 87 -2.83 -2.95 8.72
N LYS A 88 -1.62 -2.52 8.36
CA LYS A 88 -0.39 -2.96 8.98
C LYS A 88 0.18 -1.89 9.89
N SER A 89 0.45 -2.26 11.13
CA SER A 89 1.22 -1.55 12.13
C SER A 89 2.63 -2.16 12.29
N LEU A 90 3.54 -1.46 12.98
CA LEU A 90 4.81 -2.03 13.46
C LEU A 90 4.74 -2.51 14.92
N VAL A 91 3.69 -2.09 15.64
CA VAL A 91 3.37 -2.54 17.00
C VAL A 91 2.22 -3.53 16.96
N ASP A 92 2.16 -4.41 17.98
CA ASP A 92 1.07 -5.36 18.19
C ASP A 92 -0.31 -4.65 18.10
N PRO A 93 -1.33 -5.23 17.43
CA PRO A 93 -1.43 -6.59 16.85
C PRO A 93 -0.62 -6.84 15.56
N GLY A 94 0.10 -5.83 15.05
CA GLY A 94 0.95 -5.92 13.86
C GLY A 94 0.18 -5.80 12.55
N VAL A 95 -0.85 -6.61 12.32
CA VAL A 95 -1.72 -6.50 11.13
C VAL A 95 -3.15 -6.87 11.51
N VAL A 96 -4.11 -6.05 11.11
CA VAL A 96 -5.54 -6.29 11.29
C VAL A 96 -6.25 -6.34 9.94
N ALA A 97 -7.32 -7.12 9.85
CA ALA A 97 -8.20 -7.19 8.70
C ALA A 97 -9.58 -6.63 9.04
N TYR A 98 -10.14 -5.83 8.14
CA TYR A 98 -11.50 -5.33 8.17
C TYR A 98 -12.26 -5.86 6.95
N ASP A 99 -13.44 -6.43 7.18
CA ASP A 99 -14.34 -6.93 6.15
C ASP A 99 -15.61 -6.05 6.12
N PRO A 100 -15.77 -5.17 5.11
CA PRO A 100 -16.95 -4.32 5.00
C PRO A 100 -18.23 -5.11 4.61
N SER A 101 -18.10 -6.31 4.04
CA SER A 101 -19.25 -7.11 3.61
C SER A 101 -20.01 -7.75 4.77
N GLN A 102 -19.33 -7.94 5.90
CA GLN A 102 -19.90 -8.53 7.13
C GLN A 102 -20.65 -7.51 7.99
N ASN A 103 -20.86 -6.28 7.50
CA ASN A 103 -21.52 -5.20 8.23
C ASN A 103 -23.06 -5.37 8.35
N THR A 104 -23.58 -6.59 8.15
CA THR A 104 -25.03 -6.90 8.13
C THR A 104 -25.51 -7.80 9.27
N GLY A 105 -24.71 -8.06 10.30
CA GLY A 105 -25.11 -8.89 11.43
C GLY A 105 -23.99 -9.20 12.41
N SER A 106 -24.33 -9.94 13.48
CA SER A 106 -23.54 -10.20 14.72
C SER A 106 -22.13 -10.82 14.57
N CYS A 107 -21.51 -10.80 13.39
CA CYS A 107 -20.14 -11.27 13.15
C CYS A 107 -19.15 -10.10 13.29
N SER A 108 -17.96 -10.37 13.84
CA SER A 108 -16.92 -9.35 13.98
C SER A 108 -16.40 -8.95 12.59
N THR A 109 -16.65 -7.70 12.19
CA THR A 109 -16.11 -7.09 10.95
C THR A 109 -14.59 -6.92 10.99
N TRP A 110 -13.98 -7.08 12.17
CA TRP A 110 -12.54 -7.01 12.40
C TRP A 110 -11.97 -8.36 12.82
N ALA A 111 -10.81 -8.71 12.29
CA ALA A 111 -10.12 -9.95 12.63
C ALA A 111 -8.60 -9.77 12.63
N MET A 112 -7.93 -10.63 13.41
CA MET A 112 -6.49 -10.87 13.29
C MET A 112 -6.22 -11.62 11.98
N VAL A 113 -5.07 -11.35 11.37
CA VAL A 113 -4.61 -12.11 10.20
C VAL A 113 -3.82 -13.35 10.62
N PRO A 114 -3.65 -14.34 9.71
CA PRO A 114 -2.76 -15.47 9.94
C PRO A 114 -1.32 -15.03 10.33
N GLU A 115 -0.67 -15.83 11.17
CA GLU A 115 0.65 -15.50 11.73
C GLU A 115 1.73 -15.38 10.65
N GLY A 116 1.70 -16.25 9.63
CA GLY A 116 2.65 -16.21 8.52
C GLY A 116 2.52 -14.94 7.67
N LEU A 117 1.30 -14.47 7.42
CA LEU A 117 1.02 -13.17 6.80
C LEU A 117 1.66 -12.05 7.63
N LYS A 118 1.31 -11.98 8.92
CA LYS A 118 1.78 -10.94 9.84
C LYS A 118 3.31 -10.91 9.93
N LEU A 119 3.95 -12.05 10.09
CA LEU A 119 5.39 -12.15 10.27
C LEU A 119 6.16 -11.88 8.97
N GLY A 120 5.63 -12.26 7.81
CA GLY A 120 6.34 -12.11 6.53
C GLY A 120 6.11 -10.78 5.81
N TRP A 121 5.07 -10.01 6.15
CA TRP A 121 4.87 -8.66 5.60
C TRP A 121 5.87 -7.68 6.21
N LYS A 122 7.02 -7.48 5.57
CA LYS A 122 8.13 -6.68 6.14
C LYS A 122 8.13 -5.21 5.73
N ARG A 123 7.69 -4.89 4.52
CA ARG A 123 7.88 -3.59 3.88
C ARG A 123 6.61 -3.13 3.15
N ARG A 124 6.75 -2.09 2.32
CA ARG A 124 5.69 -1.64 1.42
C ARG A 124 5.24 -2.78 0.53
N SER A 125 3.95 -2.79 0.25
CA SER A 125 3.31 -3.90 -0.44
C SER A 125 2.34 -3.45 -1.51
N ALA A 126 2.02 -4.38 -2.41
CA ALA A 126 0.96 -4.22 -3.38
C ALA A 126 0.25 -5.55 -3.58
N VAL A 127 -1.04 -5.48 -3.89
CA VAL A 127 -1.82 -6.65 -4.30
C VAL A 127 -1.98 -6.61 -5.81
N VAL A 128 -1.50 -7.66 -6.48
CA VAL A 128 -1.55 -7.82 -7.94
C VAL A 128 -2.14 -9.19 -8.24
N ASN A 129 -3.19 -9.23 -9.05
CA ASN A 129 -3.90 -10.47 -9.42
C ASN A 129 -4.26 -11.36 -8.22
N GLY A 130 -4.65 -10.73 -7.11
CA GLY A 130 -5.06 -11.42 -5.88
C GLY A 130 -3.91 -11.92 -4.99
N ILE A 131 -2.66 -11.67 -5.34
CA ILE A 131 -1.48 -12.03 -4.54
C ILE A 131 -0.91 -10.76 -3.89
N LEU A 132 -0.66 -10.81 -2.58
CA LEU A 132 0.03 -9.76 -1.85
C LEU A 132 1.54 -9.91 -2.02
N TYR A 133 2.21 -8.87 -2.51
CA TYR A 133 3.65 -8.81 -2.68
C TYR A 133 4.30 -7.82 -1.71
N THR A 134 5.48 -8.17 -1.23
CA THR A 134 6.39 -7.30 -0.46
C THR A 134 7.82 -7.55 -0.94
N HIS A 135 8.76 -6.73 -0.51
CA HIS A 135 10.17 -7.13 -0.51
C HIS A 135 10.67 -7.33 0.93
N ASP A 136 11.75 -8.09 1.09
CA ASP A 136 12.43 -8.24 2.38
C ASP A 136 13.63 -7.29 2.53
N PHE A 137 14.42 -7.49 3.59
CA PHE A 137 15.60 -6.67 3.88
C PHE A 137 16.78 -6.92 2.93
N MET A 138 16.76 -8.03 2.19
CA MET A 138 17.73 -8.38 1.15
C MET A 138 17.24 -7.96 -0.24
N PHE A 139 16.12 -7.24 -0.31
CA PHE A 139 15.46 -6.82 -1.54
C PHE A 139 14.97 -7.99 -2.41
N GLU A 140 14.68 -9.15 -1.82
CA GLU A 140 13.96 -10.21 -2.54
C GLU A 140 12.47 -9.89 -2.57
N ILE A 141 11.87 -9.90 -3.76
CA ILE A 141 10.41 -9.78 -3.90
C ILE A 141 9.77 -11.12 -3.53
N LYS A 142 8.74 -11.06 -2.69
CA LYS A 142 8.01 -12.23 -2.18
C LYS A 142 6.51 -12.03 -2.36
N GLY A 143 5.83 -13.06 -2.83
CA GLY A 143 4.36 -13.11 -2.89
C GLY A 143 3.80 -14.05 -1.83
N TYR A 144 2.66 -13.68 -1.24
CA TYR A 144 2.00 -14.43 -0.19
C TYR A 144 1.07 -15.52 -0.75
N ASP A 145 1.29 -16.76 -0.30
CA ASP A 145 0.42 -17.91 -0.53
C ASP A 145 -0.54 -18.04 0.65
N ALA A 146 -1.77 -17.56 0.47
CA ALA A 146 -2.82 -17.60 1.50
C ALA A 146 -3.26 -19.03 1.85
N GLY A 147 -3.12 -19.99 0.94
CA GLY A 147 -3.49 -21.39 1.19
C GLY A 147 -2.51 -22.10 2.13
N LYS A 148 -1.24 -21.67 2.13
CA LYS A 148 -0.18 -22.25 2.98
C LYS A 148 0.28 -21.34 4.12
N ASP A 149 -0.27 -20.13 4.21
CA ASP A 149 0.18 -19.06 5.10
C ASP A 149 1.70 -18.81 5.04
N LYS A 150 2.24 -18.71 3.81
CA LYS A 150 3.69 -18.60 3.58
C LYS A 150 4.01 -17.61 2.48
N TRP A 151 5.16 -16.95 2.61
CA TRP A 151 5.72 -16.08 1.58
C TRP A 151 6.68 -16.87 0.69
N ARG A 152 6.51 -16.75 -0.63
CA ARG A 152 7.32 -17.42 -1.65
C ARG A 152 8.13 -16.36 -2.42
N PRO A 153 9.42 -16.58 -2.70
CA PRO A 153 10.20 -15.68 -3.54
C PRO A 153 9.64 -15.65 -4.97
N VAL A 154 9.74 -14.49 -5.61
CA VAL A 154 9.51 -14.33 -7.05
C VAL A 154 10.85 -14.56 -7.75
N MET A 155 10.97 -15.70 -8.42
CA MET A 155 12.20 -16.13 -9.09
C MET A 155 12.35 -15.42 -10.45
N GLY A 156 13.56 -15.45 -11.02
CA GLY A 156 13.80 -14.97 -12.40
C GLY A 156 13.95 -13.46 -12.55
N ILE A 157 13.96 -12.71 -11.44
CA ILE A 157 14.13 -11.25 -11.44
C ILE A 157 15.30 -10.84 -10.55
N ASP A 158 16.21 -10.05 -11.12
CA ASP A 158 17.27 -9.36 -10.40
C ASP A 158 17.28 -7.90 -10.86
N ILE A 159 16.63 -7.03 -10.08
CA ILE A 159 16.35 -5.65 -10.47
C ILE A 159 16.97 -4.63 -9.52
N PHE A 160 17.28 -5.04 -8.30
CA PHE A 160 17.69 -4.11 -7.26
C PHE A 160 19.20 -3.83 -7.33
N PRO A 161 19.62 -2.55 -7.26
CA PRO A 161 21.02 -2.22 -7.04
C PRO A 161 21.44 -2.64 -5.61
N LYS A 162 22.72 -2.45 -5.27
CA LYS A 162 23.21 -2.79 -3.92
C LYS A 162 22.49 -2.02 -2.78
N PHE A 163 22.01 -0.80 -3.04
CA PHE A 163 21.39 0.06 -2.02
C PHE A 163 20.26 0.94 -2.61
N PRO A 164 19.09 0.38 -2.94
CA PRO A 164 17.94 1.18 -3.36
C PRO A 164 17.33 1.90 -2.16
N ASN A 165 16.95 3.17 -2.36
CA ASN A 165 16.23 3.95 -1.37
C ASN A 165 14.73 3.95 -1.68
N CYS A 166 13.90 4.00 -0.64
CA CYS A 166 12.44 4.21 -0.78
C CYS A 166 11.76 3.24 -1.76
N VAL A 167 12.02 1.94 -1.64
CA VAL A 167 11.35 0.93 -2.47
C VAL A 167 9.85 0.91 -2.20
N GLN A 168 9.06 1.02 -3.26
CA GLN A 168 7.60 0.96 -3.24
C GLN A 168 7.11 -0.04 -4.29
N LEU A 169 6.06 -0.77 -3.93
CA LEU A 169 5.39 -1.74 -4.80
C LEU A 169 4.01 -1.19 -5.13
N LEU A 170 3.59 -1.34 -6.38
CA LEU A 170 2.32 -0.83 -6.90
C LEU A 170 1.70 -1.86 -7.86
N ASN A 171 0.39 -1.80 -8.01
CA ASN A 171 -0.32 -2.51 -9.06
C ASN A 171 -0.61 -1.52 -10.21
N PHE A 172 -0.15 -1.86 -11.41
CA PHE A 172 -0.48 -1.14 -12.63
C PHE A 172 -1.06 -2.13 -13.64
N HIS A 173 -2.38 -2.12 -13.84
CA HIS A 173 -3.08 -3.04 -14.74
C HIS A 173 -2.75 -4.52 -14.56
N GLY A 174 -2.60 -5.01 -13.32
CA GLY A 174 -2.25 -6.41 -13.07
C GLY A 174 -0.77 -6.72 -13.28
N VAL A 175 0.07 -5.70 -13.51
CA VAL A 175 1.53 -5.79 -13.49
C VAL A 175 2.05 -5.29 -12.14
N LEU A 176 2.98 -6.04 -11.56
CA LEU A 176 3.68 -5.62 -10.36
C LEU A 176 4.72 -4.55 -10.73
N CYS A 177 4.46 -3.31 -10.34
CA CYS A 177 5.40 -2.22 -10.51
C CYS A 177 6.25 -2.03 -9.27
N VAL A 178 7.56 -1.86 -9.46
CA VAL A 178 8.52 -1.58 -8.39
C VAL A 178 9.21 -0.26 -8.70
N ILE A 179 9.11 0.67 -7.76
CA ILE A 179 9.73 1.99 -7.84
C ILE A 179 10.74 2.13 -6.71
N TRP A 180 11.91 2.68 -7.02
CA TRP A 180 12.88 3.07 -6.01
C TRP A 180 13.69 4.28 -6.44
N LEU A 181 14.29 4.93 -5.46
CA LEU A 181 15.16 6.06 -5.64
C LEU A 181 16.63 5.66 -5.58
N GLN A 182 17.45 6.34 -6.37
CA GLN A 182 18.90 6.19 -6.36
C GLN A 182 19.56 7.52 -6.74
N SER A 183 20.74 7.79 -6.18
CA SER A 183 21.58 8.90 -6.63
C SER A 183 22.20 8.58 -7.99
N SER A 184 22.06 9.49 -8.95
CA SER A 184 22.81 9.45 -10.20
C SER A 184 24.27 9.82 -9.92
N ILE A 185 25.20 9.06 -10.49
CA ILE A 185 26.65 9.36 -10.43
C ILE A 185 27.08 10.14 -11.69
N GLU A 186 26.17 10.38 -12.63
CA GLU A 186 26.49 11.10 -13.86
C GLU A 186 26.50 12.62 -13.63
N ASN A 187 27.58 13.29 -14.06
CA ASN A 187 27.76 14.75 -14.17
C ASN A 187 28.17 15.59 -12.95
N ASN A 188 28.80 15.06 -11.91
CA ASN A 188 29.27 15.84 -10.73
C ASN A 188 28.16 16.61 -9.98
N THR A 189 26.91 16.48 -10.39
CA THR A 189 25.71 16.96 -9.73
C THR A 189 24.99 15.74 -9.17
N SER A 190 24.94 15.65 -7.84
CA SER A 190 24.24 14.57 -7.14
C SER A 190 22.72 14.78 -7.30
N GLU A 191 22.15 14.24 -8.38
CA GLU A 191 20.70 14.28 -8.65
C GLU A 191 20.04 12.94 -8.35
N MET A 192 18.78 12.95 -7.91
CA MET A 192 18.00 11.73 -7.72
C MET A 192 17.33 11.26 -9.02
N VAL A 193 17.42 9.96 -9.26
CA VAL A 193 16.62 9.27 -10.27
C VAL A 193 15.61 8.34 -9.62
N ALA A 194 14.41 8.30 -10.17
CA ALA A 194 13.45 7.24 -9.90
C ALA A 194 13.65 6.13 -10.94
N ASN A 195 13.84 4.92 -10.44
CA ASN A 195 13.77 3.72 -11.28
C ASN A 195 12.36 3.18 -11.19
N TRP A 196 11.80 2.78 -12.33
CA TRP A 196 10.51 2.12 -12.45
C TRP A 196 10.73 0.82 -13.20
N VAL A 197 10.29 -0.31 -12.63
CA VAL A 197 10.27 -1.61 -13.32
C VAL A 197 8.88 -2.22 -13.28
N GLY A 198 8.37 -2.65 -14.43
CA GLY A 198 7.18 -3.47 -14.55
C GLY A 198 7.55 -4.95 -14.60
N ILE A 199 6.94 -5.75 -13.72
CA ILE A 199 7.20 -7.18 -13.58
C ILE A 199 5.91 -7.96 -13.83
N GLY A 200 5.92 -8.77 -14.89
CA GLY A 200 4.90 -9.79 -15.11
C GLY A 200 5.17 -10.97 -14.19
N VAL A 201 4.24 -11.30 -13.29
CA VAL A 201 4.38 -12.41 -12.35
C VAL A 201 3.42 -13.54 -12.71
N THR A 202 3.95 -14.75 -12.86
CA THR A 202 3.19 -15.97 -13.13
C THR A 202 3.31 -16.92 -11.94
N ASP A 203 2.20 -17.47 -11.46
CA ASP A 203 2.20 -18.54 -10.45
C ASP A 203 2.23 -19.90 -11.15
N LEU A 204 3.35 -20.59 -11.02
CA LEU A 204 3.57 -21.92 -11.58
C LEU A 204 3.22 -23.03 -10.56
N GLY A 205 2.47 -22.69 -9.51
CA GLY A 205 1.98 -23.63 -8.50
C GLY A 205 3.12 -24.18 -7.65
N SER A 206 3.47 -25.45 -7.87
CA SER A 206 4.56 -26.12 -7.12
C SER A 206 5.94 -25.54 -7.42
N GLU A 207 6.15 -24.98 -8.60
CA GLU A 207 7.42 -24.37 -8.99
C GLU A 207 7.61 -22.95 -8.43
N GLY A 208 6.56 -22.38 -7.84
CA GLY A 208 6.59 -21.07 -7.19
C GLY A 208 6.18 -19.92 -8.11
N LEU A 209 6.53 -18.70 -7.70
CA LEU A 209 6.24 -17.49 -8.45
C LEU A 209 7.43 -17.17 -9.36
N HIS A 210 7.18 -16.93 -10.64
CA HIS A 210 8.20 -16.53 -11.60
C HIS A 210 7.90 -15.13 -12.13
N GLY A 211 8.89 -14.25 -12.07
CA GLY A 211 8.83 -12.89 -12.57
C GLY A 211 9.53 -12.76 -13.92
N SER A 212 9.04 -11.87 -14.76
CA SER A 212 9.67 -11.45 -16.01
C SER A 212 9.64 -9.93 -16.10
N ILE A 213 10.75 -9.31 -16.47
CA ILE A 213 10.81 -7.86 -16.66
C ILE A 213 10.10 -7.53 -17.95
N LEU A 214 9.01 -6.76 -17.85
CA LEU A 214 8.24 -6.32 -19.00
C LEU A 214 8.78 -4.99 -19.54
N TRP A 215 9.18 -4.08 -18.64
CA TRP A 215 9.84 -2.82 -18.98
C TRP A 215 10.67 -2.29 -17.81
N ARG A 216 11.57 -1.36 -18.14
CA ARG A 216 12.39 -0.62 -17.18
C ARG A 216 12.59 0.79 -17.67
N GLU A 217 12.36 1.76 -16.79
CA GLU A 217 12.55 3.17 -17.06
C GLU A 217 13.32 3.83 -15.91
N ILE A 218 14.05 4.89 -16.26
CA ILE A 218 14.77 5.75 -15.32
C ILE A 218 14.32 7.17 -15.60
N VAL A 219 13.80 7.83 -14.57
CA VAL A 219 13.27 9.19 -14.65
C VAL A 219 14.12 10.09 -13.76
N ALA A 220 14.75 11.09 -14.37
CA ALA A 220 15.41 12.16 -13.61
C ALA A 220 14.34 13.01 -12.93
N LEU A 221 14.44 13.14 -11.60
CA LEU A 221 13.43 13.83 -10.81
C LEU A 221 13.70 15.34 -10.67
N GLY A 222 14.94 15.78 -10.91
CA GLY A 222 15.36 17.16 -10.67
C GLY A 222 15.26 17.56 -9.19
N VAL A 223 15.40 16.61 -8.26
CA VAL A 223 15.36 16.84 -6.81
C VAL A 223 16.69 16.50 -6.13
N PRO A 224 17.00 17.10 -4.96
CA PRO A 224 18.26 16.87 -4.23
C PRO A 224 18.47 15.41 -3.83
N CYS A 225 19.75 15.01 -3.67
CA CYS A 225 20.16 13.63 -3.40
C CYS A 225 19.67 12.96 -2.10
N ASP A 226 19.07 13.71 -1.18
CA ASP A 226 18.52 13.19 0.08
C ASP A 226 16.98 13.18 0.08
N SER A 227 16.36 13.39 -1.09
CA SER A 227 14.91 13.31 -1.24
C SER A 227 14.41 11.88 -1.05
N SER A 228 13.22 11.74 -0.47
CA SER A 228 12.57 10.44 -0.22
C SER A 228 11.16 10.38 -0.79
N ILE A 229 10.73 9.19 -1.21
CA ILE A 229 9.32 8.94 -1.55
C ILE A 229 8.60 8.44 -0.31
N LEU A 230 7.63 9.23 0.17
CA LEU A 230 6.80 8.83 1.30
C LEU A 230 5.64 7.92 0.85
N HIS A 231 5.00 8.27 -0.26
CA HIS A 231 3.87 7.58 -0.87
C HIS A 231 3.97 7.68 -2.40
N SER A 232 3.46 6.67 -3.10
CA SER A 232 3.24 6.69 -4.54
C SER A 232 1.82 6.23 -4.83
N VAL A 233 1.31 6.69 -5.96
CA VAL A 233 0.01 6.31 -6.51
C VAL A 233 0.19 6.19 -8.01
N VAL A 234 -0.51 5.25 -8.61
CA VAL A 234 -0.62 5.15 -10.07
C VAL A 234 -2.00 5.68 -10.44
N ALA A 235 -2.04 6.59 -11.41
CA ALA A 235 -3.25 7.17 -11.94
C ALA A 235 -3.22 7.08 -13.47
N GLU A 236 -4.36 6.80 -14.06
CA GLU A 236 -4.56 6.69 -15.50
C GLU A 236 -5.68 7.64 -15.95
N PHE A 237 -5.66 7.96 -17.24
CA PHE A 237 -6.60 8.86 -17.91
C PHE A 237 -7.20 8.20 -19.14
#